data_AF-A0A533YEY7-F1
#
_entry.id   AF-A0A533YEY7-F1
#
_cell.length_a   1.000
_cell.length_b   1.000
_cell.length_c   1.000
_cell.angle_alpha   90.00
_cell.angle_beta   90.00
_cell.angle_gamma   90.00
#
_symmetry.space_group_name_H-M   'P 1'
#
loop_
_entity.id
_entity.type
_entity.pdbx_description
1 polymer ?
#
loop_
_entity_poly.entity_id
_entity_poly.type
_entity_poly.pdbx_seq_one_letter_code
_entity_poly.pdbx_strand_id
1 'polypeptide(L)'
;MKHILVIAFLLGGFLPASAQQTIFGKNKVQYKDFHWFYVQSSHFDVYFNQGGESLADFTASIAESSYNSISKSFRYQITNRIPVVVYDSHNEFQQTNVVNSYLEEGIGGVTELFKNRVVIPFEGDYKKFRHVIHHELVHAVINDMFYGGSIQSIIANNITLQLPLWFNEGIAEYESLQWDTNSDMFMRDATIHEYLAPIDFLNGYFAYRGGQAVWNYIATKYGEQKIADILARIKGTRSVDGGFRSAIGLSVNELSERWQKEQKVQYWPDIAKREDPADYAHRLTDHTKDGGFYNTSPRISPQGDRIAFISNRDDYFDVFVMNTIDGSIQQKLVKGQRTPDFEELHLITPGMAWSPDGRRLALAAKSGDKDAI
;
A
#
# COMPACT_ATOMS: atom_id res chain seq x y z
N MET A 1 14.76 -47.67 59.77
CA MET A 1 13.55 -47.11 60.40
C MET A 1 13.58 -45.59 60.28
N LYS A 2 12.68 -45.05 59.46
CA LYS A 2 11.92 -43.78 59.62
C LYS A 2 11.54 -43.29 58.21
N HIS A 3 10.30 -43.57 57.85
CA HIS A 3 9.60 -42.89 56.77
C HIS A 3 9.29 -41.46 57.22
N ILE A 4 9.58 -40.49 56.36
CA ILE A 4 8.91 -39.19 56.35
C ILE A 4 8.52 -38.92 54.91
N LEU A 5 7.21 -38.95 54.67
CA LEU A 5 6.55 -38.42 53.49
C LEU A 5 6.88 -36.93 53.35
N VAL A 6 7.27 -36.49 52.16
CA VAL A 6 7.07 -35.11 51.72
C VAL A 6 6.13 -35.14 50.53
N ILE A 7 4.95 -34.58 50.77
CA ILE A 7 3.85 -34.37 49.84
C ILE A 7 4.31 -33.35 48.79
N ALA A 8 4.38 -33.76 47.53
CA ALA A 8 4.55 -32.85 46.42
C ALA A 8 3.22 -32.15 46.15
N PHE A 9 3.14 -30.86 46.48
CA PHE A 9 2.04 -29.98 46.10
C PHE A 9 2.16 -29.71 44.59
N LEU A 10 1.36 -30.42 43.79
CA LEU A 10 1.08 -30.06 42.40
C LEU A 10 0.18 -28.82 42.40
N LEU A 11 0.79 -27.64 42.46
CA LEU A 11 0.14 -26.39 42.03
C LEU A 11 0.02 -26.44 40.51
N GLY A 12 -1.14 -26.92 40.05
CA GLY A 12 -1.59 -26.78 38.68
C GLY A 12 -1.68 -25.29 38.33
N GLY A 13 -0.65 -24.80 37.65
CA GLY A 13 -0.71 -23.52 36.95
C GLY A 13 -1.70 -23.66 35.80
N PHE A 14 -2.90 -23.10 35.98
CA PHE A 14 -3.77 -22.73 34.87
C PHE A 14 -3.03 -21.69 34.03
N LEU A 15 -2.27 -22.15 33.03
CA LEU A 15 -1.91 -21.31 31.90
C LEU A 15 -3.22 -21.06 31.14
N PRO A 16 -3.64 -19.80 30.92
CA PRO A 16 -4.69 -19.56 29.96
C PRO A 16 -4.17 -20.10 28.63
N ALA A 17 -4.88 -21.10 28.10
CA ALA A 17 -4.70 -21.54 26.74
C ALA A 17 -5.03 -20.33 25.86
N SER A 18 -4.01 -19.58 25.46
CA SER A 18 -4.11 -18.63 24.37
C SER A 18 -4.55 -19.47 23.18
N ALA A 19 -5.84 -19.41 22.85
CA ALA A 19 -6.36 -19.92 21.60
C ALA A 19 -5.50 -19.28 20.52
N GLN A 20 -4.64 -20.07 19.88
CA GLN A 20 -4.03 -19.71 18.63
C GLN A 20 -5.21 -19.54 17.67
N GLN A 21 -5.68 -18.30 17.50
CA GLN A 21 -6.39 -17.93 16.29
C GLN A 21 -5.39 -18.13 15.15
N THR A 22 -5.32 -19.35 14.66
CA THR A 22 -4.71 -19.63 13.38
C THR A 22 -5.63 -18.95 12.37
N ILE A 23 -5.22 -17.79 11.86
CA ILE A 23 -5.80 -17.26 10.64
C ILE A 23 -5.60 -18.37 9.61
N PHE A 24 -6.69 -19.03 9.18
CA PHE A 24 -6.63 -19.97 8.07
C PHE A 24 -6.10 -19.19 6.87
N GLY A 25 -4.84 -19.40 6.51
CA GLY A 25 -4.24 -18.78 5.33
C GLY A 25 -4.97 -19.28 4.09
N LYS A 26 -5.28 -18.38 3.15
CA LYS A 26 -5.72 -18.78 1.81
C LYS A 26 -4.57 -19.54 1.15
N ASN A 27 -4.84 -20.74 0.63
CA ASN A 27 -3.85 -21.48 -0.14
C ASN A 27 -3.54 -20.72 -1.44
N LYS A 28 -2.25 -20.56 -1.76
CA LYS A 28 -1.80 -19.97 -3.02
C LYS A 28 -1.93 -21.03 -4.13
N VAL A 29 -3.01 -20.96 -4.89
CA VAL A 29 -3.25 -21.89 -6.01
C VAL A 29 -2.48 -21.40 -7.23
N GLN A 30 -1.69 -22.29 -7.84
CA GLN A 30 -1.00 -22.01 -9.10
C GLN A 30 -1.78 -22.67 -10.23
N TYR A 31 -2.22 -21.86 -11.19
CA TYR A 31 -2.97 -22.30 -12.36
C TYR A 31 -2.08 -22.41 -13.61
N LYS A 32 -0.99 -21.63 -13.66
CA LYS A 32 -0.06 -21.60 -14.81
C LYS A 32 1.34 -22.09 -14.45
N ASP A 33 1.96 -22.75 -15.43
CA ASP A 33 3.40 -23.02 -15.46
C ASP A 33 4.13 -21.87 -16.15
N PHE A 34 4.97 -21.15 -15.39
CA PHE A 34 5.72 -19.99 -15.89
C PHE A 34 7.04 -20.41 -16.54
N HIS A 35 7.24 -20.00 -17.79
CA HIS A 35 8.50 -20.13 -18.53
C HIS A 35 9.24 -18.80 -18.49
N TRP A 36 10.21 -18.70 -17.58
CA TRP A 36 10.89 -17.45 -17.28
C TRP A 36 12.02 -17.15 -18.26
N PHE A 37 12.02 -15.90 -18.72
CA PHE A 37 13.08 -15.26 -19.49
C PHE A 37 13.54 -14.00 -18.73
N TYR A 38 14.63 -13.38 -19.18
CA TYR A 38 15.06 -12.11 -18.64
C TYR A 38 15.65 -11.20 -19.72
N VAL A 39 15.46 -9.90 -19.55
CA VAL A 39 16.22 -8.86 -20.24
C VAL A 39 17.12 -8.16 -19.23
N GLN A 40 18.29 -7.74 -19.69
CA GLN A 40 19.33 -7.21 -18.83
C GLN A 40 19.66 -5.76 -19.23
N SER A 41 19.60 -4.83 -18.28
CA SER A 41 19.98 -3.42 -18.47
C SER A 41 21.34 -3.14 -17.81
N SER A 42 21.67 -1.89 -17.45
CA SER A 42 22.91 -1.58 -16.71
C SER A 42 22.80 -1.95 -15.23
N HIS A 43 21.64 -1.68 -14.63
CA HIS A 43 21.40 -1.76 -13.18
C HIS A 43 20.32 -2.79 -12.80
N PHE A 44 19.65 -3.41 -13.79
CA PHE A 44 18.52 -4.30 -13.53
C PHE A 44 18.59 -5.57 -14.37
N ASP A 45 18.07 -6.65 -13.76
CA ASP A 45 17.75 -7.89 -14.45
C ASP A 45 16.22 -8.05 -14.37
N VAL A 46 15.53 -7.89 -15.50
CA VAL A 46 14.06 -7.91 -15.57
C VAL A 46 13.60 -9.28 -16.04
N TYR A 47 13.04 -10.05 -15.11
CA TYR A 47 12.48 -11.38 -15.33
C TYR A 47 11.02 -11.27 -15.76
N PHE A 48 10.63 -12.03 -16.79
CA PHE A 48 9.29 -12.03 -17.35
C PHE A 48 8.92 -13.43 -17.87
N ASN A 49 7.62 -13.69 -18.05
CA ASN A 49 7.13 -14.95 -18.61
C ASN A 49 6.98 -14.87 -20.14
N GLN A 50 6.90 -16.02 -20.82
CA GLN A 50 6.68 -16.09 -22.26
C GLN A 50 5.54 -15.17 -22.74
N GLY A 51 5.83 -14.29 -23.71
CA GLY A 51 4.87 -13.31 -24.24
C GLY A 51 4.93 -11.92 -23.58
N GLY A 52 5.70 -11.78 -22.50
CA GLY A 52 5.89 -10.53 -21.76
C GLY A 52 7.05 -9.65 -22.25
N GLU A 53 7.69 -9.95 -23.40
CA GLU A 53 8.93 -9.31 -23.86
C GLU A 53 8.79 -7.78 -23.94
N SER A 54 7.69 -7.30 -24.54
CA SER A 54 7.44 -5.86 -24.69
C SER A 54 7.26 -5.15 -23.35
N LEU A 55 6.64 -5.82 -22.38
CA LEU A 55 6.45 -5.28 -21.04
C LEU A 55 7.76 -5.30 -20.25
N ALA A 56 8.60 -6.33 -20.45
CA ALA A 56 9.93 -6.42 -19.86
C ALA A 56 10.87 -5.31 -20.37
N ASP A 57 10.90 -5.07 -21.69
CA ASP A 57 11.67 -3.99 -22.30
C ASP A 57 11.24 -2.61 -21.79
N PHE A 58 9.92 -2.39 -21.73
CA PHE A 58 9.35 -1.19 -21.12
C PHE A 58 9.80 -1.04 -19.67
N THR A 59 9.73 -2.12 -18.89
CA THR A 59 10.09 -2.11 -17.46
C THR A 59 11.56 -1.79 -17.28
N ALA A 60 12.45 -2.41 -18.06
CA ALA A 60 13.88 -2.14 -18.03
C ALA A 60 14.19 -0.67 -18.34
N SER A 61 13.56 -0.10 -19.38
CA SER A 61 13.73 1.32 -19.72
C SER A 61 13.28 2.25 -18.60
N ILE A 62 12.18 1.93 -17.92
CA ILE A 62 11.65 2.76 -16.84
C ILE A 62 12.42 2.59 -15.55
N ALA A 63 12.89 1.38 -15.25
CA ALA A 63 13.73 1.13 -14.10
C ALA A 63 15.03 1.96 -14.19
N GLU A 64 15.68 1.99 -15.36
CA GLU A 64 16.86 2.82 -15.58
C GLU A 64 16.59 4.32 -15.43
N SER A 65 15.47 4.81 -15.98
CA SER A 65 15.09 6.23 -15.86
C SER A 65 14.76 6.61 -14.41
N SER A 66 14.00 5.77 -13.71
CA SER A 66 13.66 5.96 -12.30
C SER A 66 14.91 5.93 -11.43
N TYR A 67 15.80 4.97 -11.65
CA TYR A 67 17.07 4.89 -10.93
C TYR A 67 17.96 6.12 -11.14
N ASN A 68 17.99 6.68 -12.36
CA ASN A 68 18.72 7.91 -12.62
C ASN A 68 18.19 9.07 -11.75
N SER A 69 16.87 9.17 -11.58
CA SER A 69 16.24 10.15 -10.69
C SER A 69 16.59 9.89 -9.22
N ILE A 70 16.34 8.66 -8.75
CA ILE A 70 16.54 8.27 -7.35
C ILE A 70 18.01 8.43 -6.95
N SER A 71 18.94 7.98 -7.78
CA SER A 71 20.39 8.06 -7.49
C SER A 71 20.89 9.50 -7.37
N LYS A 72 20.29 10.44 -8.12
CA LYS A 72 20.56 11.88 -7.99
C LYS A 72 19.96 12.46 -6.72
N SER A 73 18.68 12.17 -6.44
CA SER A 73 17.98 12.65 -5.24
C SER A 73 18.68 12.19 -3.97
N PHE A 74 19.06 10.90 -3.92
CA PHE A 74 19.67 10.28 -2.75
C PHE A 74 21.18 10.41 -2.70
N ARG A 75 21.81 10.88 -3.78
CA ARG A 75 23.28 10.93 -3.97
C ARG A 75 23.93 9.59 -3.68
N TYR A 76 23.32 8.52 -4.16
CA TYR A 76 23.72 7.15 -3.88
C TYR A 76 23.69 6.30 -5.15
N GLN A 77 24.67 5.39 -5.27
CA GLN A 77 24.76 4.44 -6.36
C GLN A 77 24.56 3.04 -5.79
N ILE A 78 23.70 2.25 -6.43
CA ILE A 78 23.51 0.86 -6.02
C ILE A 78 24.77 0.05 -6.31
N THR A 79 24.99 -0.95 -5.47
CA THR A 79 26.19 -1.79 -5.52
C THR A 79 26.02 -3.01 -6.42
N ASN A 80 24.80 -3.50 -6.55
CA ASN A 80 24.45 -4.70 -7.31
C ASN A 80 23.25 -4.43 -8.22
N ARG A 81 23.12 -5.22 -9.29
CA ARG A 81 21.91 -5.22 -10.11
C ARG A 81 20.72 -5.66 -9.27
N ILE A 82 19.61 -4.95 -9.41
CA ILE A 82 18.36 -5.28 -8.72
C ILE A 82 17.52 -6.18 -9.63
N PRO A 83 17.13 -7.38 -9.17
CA PRO A 83 16.16 -8.21 -9.89
C PRO A 83 14.78 -7.57 -9.86
N VAL A 84 14.13 -7.47 -11.03
CA VAL A 84 12.74 -7.04 -11.18
C VAL A 84 11.95 -8.17 -11.81
N VAL A 85 10.91 -8.66 -11.16
CA VAL A 85 10.04 -9.71 -11.69
C VAL A 85 8.72 -9.09 -12.10
N VAL A 86 8.38 -9.23 -13.38
CA VAL A 86 7.18 -8.64 -13.98
C VAL A 86 6.18 -9.73 -14.31
N TYR A 87 4.93 -9.48 -13.94
CA TYR A 87 3.78 -10.31 -14.31
C TYR A 87 2.86 -9.55 -15.26
N ASP A 88 2.31 -10.24 -16.26
CA ASP A 88 1.46 -9.62 -17.29
C ASP A 88 0.07 -9.24 -16.77
N SER A 89 -0.33 -9.78 -15.62
CA SER A 89 -1.59 -9.45 -14.94
C SER A 89 -1.50 -9.61 -13.42
N HIS A 90 -2.43 -8.98 -12.70
CA HIS A 90 -2.58 -9.17 -11.26
C HIS A 90 -2.91 -10.63 -10.90
N ASN A 91 -3.71 -11.32 -11.72
CA ASN A 91 -4.07 -12.73 -11.54
C ASN A 91 -2.84 -13.67 -11.61
N GLU A 92 -1.84 -13.35 -12.43
CA GLU A 92 -0.58 -14.10 -12.47
C GLU A 92 0.35 -13.74 -11.30
N PHE A 93 0.38 -12.47 -10.90
CA PHE A 93 1.12 -12.01 -9.72
C PHE A 93 0.65 -12.69 -8.43
N GLN A 94 -0.65 -12.90 -8.27
CA GLN A 94 -1.20 -13.67 -7.14
C GLN A 94 -0.70 -15.13 -7.09
N GLN A 95 -0.19 -15.68 -8.20
CA GLN A 95 0.36 -17.04 -8.28
C GLN A 95 1.88 -17.08 -8.01
N THR A 96 2.50 -15.95 -7.68
CA THR A 96 3.96 -15.83 -7.56
C THR A 96 4.58 -16.71 -6.47
N ASN A 97 5.63 -17.49 -6.76
CA ASN A 97 6.45 -18.13 -5.71
C ASN A 97 7.62 -17.25 -5.25
N VAL A 98 7.69 -16.02 -5.76
CA VAL A 98 8.75 -15.06 -5.49
C VAL A 98 8.60 -14.49 -4.08
N VAL A 99 7.37 -14.27 -3.63
CA VAL A 99 7.01 -13.79 -2.29
C VAL A 99 6.15 -14.84 -1.59
N ASN A 100 6.49 -15.17 -0.34
CA ASN A 100 5.83 -16.22 0.45
C ASN A 100 4.45 -15.81 0.99
N SER A 101 4.13 -14.51 1.05
CA SER A 101 2.81 -14.02 1.43
C SER A 101 1.81 -14.13 0.29
N TYR A 102 0.53 -14.33 0.63
CA TYR A 102 -0.57 -14.10 -0.30
C TYR A 102 -0.65 -12.59 -0.56
N LEU A 103 -0.80 -12.21 -1.82
CA LEU A 103 -0.85 -10.81 -2.25
C LEU A 103 -2.30 -10.51 -2.61
N GLU A 104 -2.99 -9.80 -1.74
CA GLU A 104 -4.38 -9.40 -1.96
C GLU A 104 -4.47 -8.35 -3.07
N GLU A 105 -5.66 -8.21 -3.63
CA GLU A 105 -5.95 -7.16 -4.59
C GLU A 105 -5.65 -5.77 -4.00
N GLY A 106 -5.09 -4.89 -4.83
CA GLY A 106 -4.69 -3.54 -4.44
C GLY A 106 -3.22 -3.37 -4.05
N ILE A 107 -2.48 -4.47 -3.95
CA ILE A 107 -1.03 -4.43 -3.89
C ILE A 107 -0.48 -4.22 -5.31
N GLY A 108 -0.02 -3.00 -5.60
CA GLY A 108 0.50 -2.63 -6.91
C GLY A 108 1.88 -3.21 -7.23
N GLY A 109 2.67 -3.57 -6.21
CA GLY A 109 4.00 -4.14 -6.30
C GLY A 109 4.52 -4.47 -4.90
N VAL A 110 5.60 -5.24 -4.80
CA VAL A 110 6.29 -5.50 -3.54
C VAL A 110 7.79 -5.56 -3.76
N THR A 111 8.53 -4.89 -2.88
CA THR A 111 9.98 -5.04 -2.75
C THR A 111 10.29 -6.00 -1.61
N GLU A 112 10.83 -7.16 -1.95
CA GLU A 112 11.22 -8.18 -0.99
C GLU A 112 12.60 -7.86 -0.39
N LEU A 113 12.60 -7.47 0.88
CA LEU A 113 13.78 -6.92 1.57
C LEU A 113 14.98 -7.87 1.65
N PHE A 114 14.78 -9.19 1.80
CA PHE A 114 15.89 -10.11 2.05
C PHE A 114 16.72 -10.45 0.80
N LYS A 115 16.09 -10.44 -0.38
CA LYS A 115 16.77 -10.65 -1.67
C LYS A 115 16.88 -9.39 -2.52
N ASN A 116 16.40 -8.25 -2.01
CA ASN A 116 16.35 -6.96 -2.69
C ASN A 116 15.78 -7.05 -4.10
N ARG A 117 14.61 -7.66 -4.21
CA ARG A 117 13.95 -7.95 -5.49
C ARG A 117 12.60 -7.28 -5.55
N VAL A 118 12.34 -6.63 -6.67
CA VAL A 118 11.09 -5.94 -6.96
C VAL A 118 10.16 -6.88 -7.72
N VAL A 119 8.89 -6.93 -7.36
CA VAL A 119 7.90 -7.82 -7.98
C VAL A 119 6.66 -7.00 -8.29
N ILE A 120 6.27 -6.91 -9.57
CA ILE A 120 5.22 -5.98 -10.00
C ILE A 120 4.28 -6.62 -11.04
N PRO A 121 2.96 -6.61 -10.82
CA PRO A 121 1.96 -6.86 -11.86
C PRO A 121 1.75 -5.67 -12.79
N PHE A 122 1.45 -5.96 -14.06
CA PHE A 122 0.84 -4.99 -14.96
C PHE A 122 -0.70 -5.07 -14.89
N GLU A 123 -1.35 -3.91 -14.75
CA GLU A 123 -2.81 -3.80 -14.60
C GLU A 123 -3.45 -3.07 -15.79
N GLY A 124 -2.79 -3.02 -16.94
CA GLY A 124 -3.32 -2.39 -18.16
C GLY A 124 -3.13 -0.86 -18.26
N ASP A 125 -2.64 -0.20 -17.20
CA ASP A 125 -2.34 1.23 -17.20
C ASP A 125 -0.83 1.48 -17.09
N TYR A 126 -0.22 1.91 -18.20
CA TYR A 126 1.21 2.22 -18.26
C TYR A 126 1.63 3.42 -17.42
N LYS A 127 0.75 4.41 -17.18
CA LYS A 127 1.06 5.55 -16.30
C LYS A 127 1.13 5.09 -14.85
N LYS A 128 0.15 4.29 -14.41
CA LYS A 128 0.17 3.67 -13.07
C LYS A 128 1.40 2.77 -12.92
N PHE A 129 1.69 1.94 -13.92
CA PHE A 129 2.83 1.02 -13.89
C PHE A 129 4.18 1.75 -13.77
N ARG A 130 4.37 2.91 -14.44
CA ARG A 130 5.57 3.75 -14.26
C ARG A 130 5.75 4.21 -12.81
N HIS A 131 4.68 4.70 -12.20
CA HIS A 131 4.69 5.14 -10.81
C HIS A 131 5.08 3.99 -9.88
N VAL A 132 4.45 2.82 -10.04
CA VAL A 132 4.75 1.65 -9.21
C VAL A 132 6.20 1.18 -9.37
N ILE A 133 6.72 1.12 -10.60
CA ILE A 133 8.13 0.78 -10.83
C ILE A 133 9.04 1.76 -10.06
N HIS A 134 8.76 3.05 -10.14
CA HIS A 134 9.54 4.05 -9.41
C HIS A 134 9.43 3.86 -7.89
N HIS A 135 8.21 3.70 -7.36
CA HIS A 135 7.92 3.50 -5.94
C HIS A 135 8.70 2.31 -5.37
N GLU A 136 8.59 1.14 -6.00
CA GLU A 136 9.29 -0.06 -5.55
C GLU A 136 10.81 0.07 -5.67
N LEU A 137 11.31 0.77 -6.68
CA LEU A 137 12.74 1.01 -6.81
C LEU A 137 13.29 1.92 -5.71
N VAL A 138 12.51 2.85 -5.17
CA VAL A 138 12.92 3.64 -4.00
C VAL A 138 13.17 2.72 -2.82
N HIS A 139 12.27 1.77 -2.54
CA HIS A 139 12.48 0.77 -1.50
C HIS A 139 13.74 -0.07 -1.76
N ALA A 140 13.95 -0.53 -2.99
CA ALA A 140 15.11 -1.35 -3.33
C ALA A 140 16.44 -0.59 -3.15
N VAL A 141 16.47 0.70 -3.50
CA VAL A 141 17.64 1.57 -3.31
C VAL A 141 17.87 1.88 -1.83
N ILE A 142 16.82 2.16 -1.06
CA ILE A 142 16.91 2.34 0.41
C ILE A 142 17.43 1.05 1.06
N ASN A 143 16.95 -0.11 0.61
CA ASN A 143 17.37 -1.39 1.12
C ASN A 143 18.85 -1.66 0.83
N ASP A 144 19.33 -1.36 -0.38
CA ASP A 144 20.76 -1.41 -0.68
C ASP A 144 21.57 -0.42 0.18
N MET A 145 21.08 0.81 0.32
CA MET A 145 21.74 1.88 1.06
C MET A 145 21.94 1.55 2.55
N PHE A 146 20.90 1.07 3.23
CA PHE A 146 20.89 0.88 4.68
C PHE A 146 21.16 -0.55 5.12
N TYR A 147 20.81 -1.54 4.30
CA TYR A 147 20.88 -2.95 4.66
C TYR A 147 21.86 -3.75 3.79
N GLY A 148 22.45 -3.12 2.77
CA GLY A 148 23.44 -3.75 1.89
C GLY A 148 22.83 -4.80 0.97
N GLY A 149 21.53 -4.68 0.67
CA GLY A 149 20.83 -5.45 -0.36
C GLY A 149 20.66 -6.95 -0.07
N SER A 150 21.02 -7.44 1.12
CA SER A 150 20.83 -8.85 1.49
C SER A 150 20.77 -9.08 3.00
N ILE A 151 20.12 -10.17 3.42
CA ILE A 151 20.11 -10.60 4.83
C ILE A 151 21.52 -10.89 5.37
N GLN A 152 22.43 -11.37 4.52
CA GLN A 152 23.82 -11.64 4.90
C GLN A 152 24.54 -10.35 5.29
N SER A 153 24.30 -9.26 4.54
CA SER A 153 24.83 -7.93 4.84
C SER A 153 24.29 -7.38 6.16
N ILE A 154 22.99 -7.56 6.44
CA ILE A 154 22.36 -7.13 7.71
C ILE A 154 23.03 -7.80 8.90
N ILE A 155 23.17 -9.13 8.85
CA ILE A 155 23.78 -9.93 9.93
C ILE A 155 25.25 -9.58 10.11
N ALA A 156 26.02 -9.52 9.02
CA ALA A 156 27.45 -9.23 9.07
C ALA A 156 27.76 -7.84 9.65
N ASN A 157 26.89 -6.85 9.44
CA ASN A 157 27.09 -5.47 9.90
C ASN A 157 26.31 -5.13 11.18
N ASN A 158 25.61 -6.11 11.77
CA ASN A 158 24.80 -5.99 12.98
C ASN A 158 23.85 -4.76 12.92
N ILE A 159 23.07 -4.68 11.84
CA ILE A 159 22.21 -3.52 11.56
C ILE A 159 20.91 -3.65 12.35
N THR A 160 20.67 -2.71 13.27
CA THR A 160 19.45 -2.64 14.10
C THR A 160 18.51 -1.49 13.71
N LEU A 161 18.91 -0.66 12.75
CA LEU A 161 18.12 0.47 12.29
C LEU A 161 16.81 -0.01 11.65
N GLN A 162 15.69 0.46 12.18
CA GLN A 162 14.37 0.27 11.58
C GLN A 162 13.86 1.62 11.06
N LEU A 163 13.53 1.67 9.78
CA LEU A 163 12.89 2.84 9.19
C LEU A 163 11.37 2.77 9.46
N PRO A 164 10.75 3.82 10.02
CA PRO A 164 9.31 3.88 10.20
C PRO A 164 8.54 3.77 8.88
N LEU A 165 7.31 3.27 8.94
CA LEU A 165 6.48 3.08 7.74
C LEU A 165 6.22 4.40 7.00
N TRP A 166 5.88 5.48 7.73
CA TRP A 166 5.69 6.82 7.17
C TRP A 166 6.91 7.32 6.39
N PHE A 167 8.11 6.94 6.85
CA PHE A 167 9.36 7.36 6.24
C PHE A 167 9.53 6.63 4.92
N ASN A 168 9.41 5.31 4.94
CA ASN A 168 9.71 4.44 3.80
C ASN A 168 8.63 4.54 2.70
N GLU A 169 7.35 4.46 3.05
CA GLU A 169 6.26 4.63 2.08
C GLU A 169 6.18 6.08 1.60
N GLY A 170 6.33 7.03 2.53
CA GLY A 170 6.24 8.44 2.20
C GLY A 170 7.30 8.92 1.22
N ILE A 171 8.56 8.48 1.38
CA ILE A 171 9.63 8.87 0.44
C ILE A 171 9.45 8.19 -0.92
N ALA A 172 8.94 6.95 -0.95
CA ALA A 172 8.65 6.24 -2.20
C ALA A 172 7.52 6.90 -3.00
N GLU A 173 6.44 7.31 -2.32
CA GLU A 173 5.35 8.10 -2.92
C GLU A 173 5.85 9.48 -3.38
N TYR A 174 6.65 10.17 -2.57
CA TYR A 174 7.18 11.49 -2.93
C TYR A 174 8.13 11.45 -4.13
N GLU A 175 9.10 10.53 -4.16
CA GLU A 175 10.03 10.41 -5.30
C GLU A 175 9.31 10.01 -6.59
N SER A 176 8.26 9.18 -6.49
CA SER A 176 7.54 8.66 -7.67
C SER A 176 6.43 9.58 -8.21
N LEU A 177 5.74 10.35 -7.36
CA LEU A 177 4.61 11.21 -7.74
C LEU A 177 4.84 12.70 -7.51
N GLN A 178 5.82 13.08 -6.68
CA GLN A 178 5.97 14.42 -6.14
C GLN A 178 4.74 14.82 -5.33
N TRP A 179 4.13 15.99 -5.58
CA TRP A 179 2.86 16.39 -4.96
C TRP A 179 1.71 16.23 -5.93
N ASP A 180 0.77 15.34 -5.61
CA ASP A 180 -0.37 14.99 -6.47
C ASP A 180 -1.73 15.37 -5.86
N THR A 181 -2.77 15.36 -6.69
CA THR A 181 -4.12 15.77 -6.31
C THR A 181 -4.79 14.84 -5.30
N ASN A 182 -4.50 13.54 -5.32
CA ASN A 182 -5.12 12.61 -4.36
C ASN A 182 -4.56 12.84 -2.96
N SER A 183 -3.25 13.07 -2.86
CA SER A 183 -2.59 13.44 -1.61
C SER A 183 -3.04 14.80 -1.10
N ASP A 184 -3.18 15.79 -1.99
CA ASP A 184 -3.74 17.11 -1.63
C ASP A 184 -5.16 17.00 -1.08
N MET A 185 -6.03 16.21 -1.74
CA MET A 185 -7.39 15.96 -1.28
C MET A 185 -7.40 15.31 0.11
N PHE A 186 -6.64 14.23 0.30
CA PHE A 186 -6.60 13.50 1.56
C PHE A 186 -6.05 14.35 2.72
N MET A 187 -4.99 15.11 2.47
CA MET A 187 -4.39 15.98 3.49
C MET A 187 -5.26 17.18 3.82
N ARG A 188 -5.98 17.74 2.84
CA ARG A 188 -6.99 18.77 3.08
C ARG A 188 -8.07 18.24 4.03
N ASP A 189 -8.62 17.07 3.72
CA ASP A 189 -9.66 16.43 4.53
C ASP A 189 -9.20 16.18 5.97
N ALA A 190 -8.02 15.57 6.14
CA ALA A 190 -7.41 15.31 7.44
C ALA A 190 -7.16 16.56 8.29
N THR A 191 -6.79 17.66 7.62
CA THR A 191 -6.45 18.90 8.30
C THR A 191 -7.69 19.71 8.70
N ILE A 192 -8.68 19.79 7.80
CA ILE A 192 -9.92 20.54 8.04
C ILE A 192 -10.77 19.85 9.12
N HIS A 193 -10.88 18.52 9.07
CA HIS A 193 -11.65 17.74 10.04
C HIS A 193 -10.85 17.32 11.28
N GLU A 194 -9.66 17.92 11.48
CA GLU A 194 -8.84 17.79 12.69
C GLU A 194 -8.46 16.36 13.11
N TYR A 195 -8.34 15.43 12.16
CA TYR A 195 -7.88 14.06 12.41
C TYR A 195 -6.44 13.80 11.90
N LEU A 196 -5.74 14.84 11.44
CA LEU A 196 -4.33 14.75 11.03
C LEU A 196 -3.44 14.31 12.19
N ALA A 197 -2.92 13.08 12.11
CA ALA A 197 -2.04 12.50 13.12
C ALA A 197 -0.61 13.12 13.10
N PRO A 198 0.12 13.11 14.24
CA PRO A 198 1.54 13.41 14.27
C PRO A 198 2.36 12.40 13.44
N ILE A 199 3.56 12.80 13.02
CA ILE A 199 4.42 12.01 12.10
C ILE A 199 4.62 10.57 12.58
N ASP A 200 4.91 10.35 13.87
CA ASP A 200 5.15 9.02 14.44
C ASP A 200 3.94 8.08 14.39
N PHE A 201 2.74 8.62 14.17
CA PHE A 201 1.49 7.87 14.09
C PHE A 201 0.93 7.76 12.66
N LEU A 202 1.69 8.21 11.65
CA LEU A 202 1.31 8.06 10.25
C LEU A 202 1.47 6.59 9.82
N ASN A 203 0.41 5.81 10.05
CA ASN A 203 0.32 4.38 9.73
C ASN A 203 -0.81 4.11 8.72
N GLY A 204 -0.85 2.90 8.16
CA GLY A 204 -1.86 2.54 7.16
C GLY A 204 -1.81 3.51 5.98
N TYR A 205 -2.96 4.02 5.54
CA TYR A 205 -3.03 4.95 4.40
C TYR A 205 -2.32 6.30 4.67
N PHE A 206 -2.20 6.72 5.94
CA PHE A 206 -1.43 7.91 6.30
C PHE A 206 0.08 7.74 6.07
N ALA A 207 0.62 6.51 6.13
CA ALA A 207 2.04 6.31 5.85
C ALA A 207 2.39 6.70 4.41
N TYR A 208 1.49 6.44 3.47
CA TYR A 208 1.63 6.81 2.07
C TYR A 208 1.38 8.31 1.88
N ARG A 209 0.14 8.79 2.10
CA ARG A 209 -0.25 10.17 1.78
C ARG A 209 0.30 11.20 2.76
N GLY A 210 0.26 10.88 4.05
CA GLY A 210 0.84 11.72 5.10
C GLY A 210 2.37 11.72 5.05
N GLY A 211 2.99 10.56 4.87
CA GLY A 211 4.44 10.46 4.68
C GLY A 211 4.92 11.24 3.45
N GLN A 212 4.23 11.11 2.31
CA GLN A 212 4.49 11.91 1.10
C GLN A 212 4.41 13.41 1.39
N ALA A 213 3.39 13.83 2.15
CA ALA A 213 3.23 15.23 2.55
C ALA A 213 4.35 15.74 3.46
N VAL A 214 4.88 14.89 4.35
CA VAL A 214 6.05 15.22 5.17
C VAL A 214 7.29 15.44 4.30
N TRP A 215 7.57 14.55 3.34
CA TRP A 215 8.71 14.72 2.43
C TRP A 215 8.56 15.92 1.51
N ASN A 216 7.36 16.17 0.99
CA ASN A 216 7.05 17.38 0.23
C ASN A 216 7.27 18.65 1.06
N TYR A 217 6.86 18.65 2.34
CA TYR A 217 7.13 19.75 3.27
C TYR A 217 8.64 19.95 3.48
N ILE A 218 9.40 18.86 3.68
CA ILE A 218 10.85 18.93 3.84
C ILE A 218 11.50 19.55 2.60
N ALA A 219 11.17 19.04 1.41
CA ALA A 219 11.69 19.53 0.14
C ALA A 219 11.35 21.01 -0.09
N THR A 220 10.11 21.41 0.19
CA THR A 220 9.64 22.77 -0.02
C THR A 220 10.25 23.78 0.97
N LYS A 221 10.38 23.41 2.25
CA LYS A 221 10.84 24.34 3.31
C LYS A 221 12.35 24.36 3.48
N TYR A 222 13.03 23.23 3.26
CA TYR A 222 14.45 23.07 3.54
C TYR A 222 15.28 22.78 2.28
N GLY A 223 14.63 22.54 1.13
CA GLY A 223 15.24 22.22 -0.15
C GLY A 223 15.33 20.72 -0.41
N GLU A 224 15.11 20.30 -1.66
CA GLU A 224 15.18 18.89 -2.08
C GLU A 224 16.51 18.21 -1.72
N GLN A 225 17.62 18.96 -1.71
CA GLN A 225 18.93 18.39 -1.36
C GLN A 225 18.97 17.85 0.08
N LYS A 226 18.04 18.26 0.95
CA LYS A 226 17.93 17.76 2.31
C LYS A 226 17.50 16.31 2.40
N ILE A 227 16.90 15.75 1.36
CA ILE A 227 16.56 14.32 1.30
C ILE A 227 17.83 13.48 1.39
N ALA A 228 18.79 13.71 0.47
CA ALA A 228 20.11 13.07 0.54
C ALA A 228 20.84 13.34 1.86
N ASP A 229 20.83 14.59 2.35
CA ASP A 229 21.50 14.92 3.61
C ASP A 229 20.91 14.11 4.77
N ILE A 230 19.57 14.03 4.90
CA ILE A 230 18.88 13.26 5.94
C ILE A 230 19.27 11.79 5.83
N LEU A 231 19.16 11.18 4.65
CA LEU A 231 19.51 9.77 4.43
C LEU A 231 20.96 9.46 4.85
N ALA A 232 21.91 10.31 4.42
CA ALA A 232 23.32 10.18 4.77
C ALA A 232 23.56 10.33 6.29
N ARG A 233 22.88 11.26 6.96
CA ARG A 233 22.99 11.43 8.41
C ARG A 233 22.38 10.26 9.18
N ILE A 234 21.22 9.74 8.76
CA ILE A 234 20.62 8.53 9.37
C ILE A 234 21.58 7.36 9.27
N LYS A 235 22.22 7.16 8.12
CA LYS A 235 23.20 6.08 7.92
C LYS A 235 24.39 6.21 8.87
N GLY A 236 24.89 7.43 9.06
CA GLY A 236 26.01 7.72 9.97
C GLY A 236 25.66 7.59 11.45
N THR A 237 24.49 8.07 11.86
CA THR A 237 24.04 8.05 13.27
C THR A 237 23.39 6.73 13.68
N ARG A 238 22.97 5.90 12.70
CA ARG A 238 22.12 4.72 12.90
C ARG A 238 20.82 5.05 13.65
N SER A 239 20.30 6.26 13.47
CA SER A 239 19.11 6.76 14.15
C SER A 239 18.34 7.69 13.23
N VAL A 240 17.03 7.43 13.06
CA VAL A 240 16.15 8.32 12.28
C VAL A 240 16.13 9.71 12.91
N ASP A 241 15.77 9.82 14.19
CA ASP A 241 15.75 11.11 14.90
C ASP A 241 17.12 11.80 14.90
N GLY A 242 18.21 11.05 15.15
CA GLY A 242 19.56 11.58 15.09
C GLY A 242 19.94 12.11 13.70
N GLY A 243 19.47 11.46 12.64
CA GLY A 243 19.67 11.91 11.27
C GLY A 243 18.92 13.21 10.95
N PHE A 244 17.65 13.32 11.33
CA PHE A 244 16.87 14.54 11.19
C PHE A 244 17.48 15.71 11.98
N ARG A 245 17.86 15.48 13.24
CA ARG A 245 18.54 16.50 14.07
C ARG A 245 19.83 16.99 13.43
N SER A 246 20.62 16.08 12.88
CA SER A 246 21.89 16.44 12.25
C SER A 246 21.73 17.13 10.89
N ALA A 247 20.69 16.81 10.12
CA ALA A 247 20.53 17.31 8.75
C ALA A 247 19.76 18.63 8.66
N ILE A 248 18.71 18.79 9.47
CA ILE A 248 17.81 19.96 9.44
C ILE A 248 17.63 20.64 10.82
N GLY A 249 18.31 20.16 11.87
CA GLY A 249 18.30 20.78 13.19
C GLY A 249 17.03 20.51 14.01
N LEU A 250 16.23 19.52 13.62
CA LEU A 250 14.95 19.19 14.25
C LEU A 250 14.87 17.70 14.56
N SER A 251 14.29 17.34 15.71
CA SER A 251 13.73 15.99 15.90
C SER A 251 12.54 15.74 14.99
N VAL A 252 12.18 14.46 14.85
CA VAL A 252 10.93 14.06 14.18
C VAL A 252 9.71 14.67 14.89
N ASN A 253 9.73 14.78 16.22
CA ASN A 253 8.66 15.43 16.99
C ASN A 253 8.55 16.95 16.69
N GLU A 254 9.67 17.67 16.74
CA GLU A 254 9.68 19.11 16.42
C GLU A 254 9.31 19.36 14.94
N LEU A 255 9.70 18.46 14.04
CA LEU A 255 9.27 18.49 12.65
C LEU A 255 7.76 18.28 12.54
N SER A 256 7.20 17.33 13.29
CA SER A 256 5.78 17.02 13.29
C SER A 256 4.93 18.23 13.70
N GLU A 257 5.30 18.91 14.79
CA GLU A 257 4.59 20.10 15.26
C GLU A 257 4.58 21.21 14.19
N ARG A 258 5.74 21.46 13.57
CA ARG A 258 5.88 22.49 12.53
C ARG A 258 5.12 22.12 11.25
N TRP A 259 5.18 20.86 10.85
CA TRP A 259 4.50 20.35 9.68
C TRP A 259 2.98 20.41 9.85
N GLN A 260 2.43 19.94 10.97
CA GLN A 260 0.99 20.01 11.23
C GLN A 260 0.49 21.47 11.28
N LYS A 261 1.28 22.38 11.86
CA LYS A 261 0.96 23.82 11.80
C LYS A 261 0.93 24.33 10.37
N GLU A 262 1.88 23.94 9.53
CA GLU A 262 1.90 24.33 8.11
C GLU A 262 0.68 23.79 7.36
N GLN A 263 0.27 22.53 7.59
CA GLN A 263 -0.93 21.97 6.97
C GLN A 263 -2.16 22.82 7.30
N LYS A 264 -2.32 23.25 8.57
CA LYS A 264 -3.42 24.15 8.99
C LYS A 264 -3.37 25.49 8.26
N VAL A 265 -2.19 26.10 8.15
CA VAL A 265 -2.00 27.36 7.40
C VAL A 265 -2.42 27.20 5.93
N GLN A 266 -2.11 26.04 5.32
CA GLN A 266 -2.45 25.75 3.94
C GLN A 266 -3.96 25.52 3.74
N TYR A 267 -4.60 24.70 4.57
CA TYR A 267 -5.95 24.18 4.29
C TYR A 267 -7.09 24.84 5.07
N TRP A 268 -6.87 25.42 6.25
CA TRP A 268 -7.96 26.09 6.99
C TRP A 268 -8.61 27.26 6.25
N PRO A 269 -7.92 28.04 5.40
CA PRO A 269 -8.58 29.04 4.58
C PRO A 269 -9.66 28.48 3.63
N ASP A 270 -9.64 27.17 3.32
CA ASP A 270 -10.65 26.55 2.47
C ASP A 270 -12.01 26.43 3.17
N ILE A 271 -12.05 26.41 4.51
CA ILE A 271 -13.31 26.37 5.30
C ILE A 271 -14.20 27.58 4.96
N ALA A 272 -13.59 28.75 4.73
CA ALA A 272 -14.32 29.96 4.37
C ALA A 272 -14.67 30.04 2.88
N LYS A 273 -14.08 29.19 2.03
CA LYS A 273 -14.17 29.26 0.57
C LYS A 273 -14.97 28.12 -0.06
N ARG A 274 -15.25 27.06 0.71
CA ARG A 274 -15.90 25.83 0.24
C ARG A 274 -17.06 25.48 1.16
N GLU A 275 -18.11 24.92 0.60
CA GLU A 275 -19.23 24.36 1.36
C GLU A 275 -18.87 22.96 1.84
N ASP A 276 -19.20 22.63 3.10
CA ASP A 276 -19.06 21.28 3.63
C ASP A 276 -20.11 20.37 2.95
N PRO A 277 -19.73 19.23 2.36
CA PRO A 277 -20.69 18.27 1.84
C PRO A 277 -21.79 17.86 2.84
N ALA A 278 -21.54 17.92 4.15
CA ALA A 278 -22.55 17.65 5.17
C ALA A 278 -23.67 18.72 5.21
N ASP A 279 -23.44 19.92 4.68
CA ASP A 279 -24.43 21.01 4.69
C ASP A 279 -25.45 20.89 3.54
N TYR A 280 -25.09 20.23 2.44
CA TYR A 280 -25.95 20.14 1.24
C TYR A 280 -26.15 18.71 0.71
N ALA A 281 -25.49 17.70 1.27
CA ALA A 281 -25.64 16.30 0.88
C ALA A 281 -26.00 15.40 2.07
N HIS A 282 -26.67 14.29 1.75
CA HIS A 282 -27.00 13.25 2.72
C HIS A 282 -26.01 12.08 2.60
N ARG A 283 -25.36 11.72 3.71
CA ARG A 283 -24.42 10.59 3.75
C ARG A 283 -25.18 9.26 3.78
N LEU A 284 -25.04 8.46 2.71
CA LEU A 284 -25.73 7.16 2.58
C LEU A 284 -25.00 5.97 3.18
N THR A 285 -23.70 6.09 3.47
CA THR A 285 -22.88 5.02 4.06
C THR A 285 -22.03 5.53 5.21
N ASP A 286 -22.02 4.82 6.32
CA ASP A 286 -21.29 5.19 7.53
C ASP A 286 -20.60 3.96 8.13
N HIS A 287 -19.30 3.84 7.86
CA HIS A 287 -18.50 2.70 8.32
C HIS A 287 -18.49 2.52 9.85
N THR A 288 -18.81 3.57 10.62
CA THR A 288 -18.91 3.47 12.08
C THR A 288 -20.22 2.84 12.56
N LYS A 289 -21.25 2.82 11.70
CA LYS A 289 -22.59 2.28 11.98
C LYS A 289 -22.89 1.00 11.21
N ASP A 290 -22.34 0.88 10.01
CA ASP A 290 -22.64 -0.20 9.07
C ASP A 290 -21.93 -1.52 9.43
N GLY A 291 -21.04 -1.53 10.44
CA GLY A 291 -20.31 -2.73 10.88
C GLY A 291 -19.12 -3.14 9.98
N GLY A 292 -18.96 -2.50 8.82
CA GLY A 292 -17.86 -2.72 7.88
C GLY A 292 -17.06 -1.44 7.60
N PHE A 293 -15.81 -1.60 7.16
CA PHE A 293 -14.87 -0.50 6.91
C PHE A 293 -14.89 0.00 5.47
N TYR A 294 -15.38 -0.81 4.53
CA TYR A 294 -15.35 -0.52 3.10
C TYR A 294 -16.75 -0.27 2.55
N ASN A 295 -16.86 0.85 1.83
CA ASN A 295 -17.98 1.17 0.96
C ASN A 295 -17.37 1.78 -0.30
N THR A 296 -17.15 0.96 -1.33
CA THR A 296 -16.40 1.37 -2.51
C THR A 296 -17.23 1.24 -3.77
N SER A 297 -16.76 1.95 -4.79
CA SER A 297 -17.18 1.75 -6.17
C SER A 297 -18.68 1.89 -6.45
N PRO A 298 -19.28 3.02 -6.03
CA PRO A 298 -20.69 3.25 -6.27
C PRO A 298 -20.98 3.35 -7.77
N ARG A 299 -22.14 2.81 -8.17
CA ARG A 299 -22.74 2.92 -9.50
C ARG A 299 -24.21 3.25 -9.36
N ILE A 300 -24.58 4.46 -9.75
CA ILE A 300 -25.97 4.90 -9.82
C ILE A 300 -26.62 4.24 -11.04
N SER A 301 -27.81 3.66 -10.84
CA SER A 301 -28.65 3.11 -11.92
C SER A 301 -29.07 4.21 -12.91
N PRO A 302 -29.35 3.89 -14.18
CA PRO A 302 -29.75 4.92 -15.16
C PRO A 302 -31.03 5.68 -14.79
N GLN A 303 -31.90 5.09 -13.97
CA GLN A 303 -33.12 5.72 -13.45
C GLN A 303 -32.85 6.62 -12.24
N GLY A 304 -31.67 6.56 -11.63
CA GLY A 304 -31.30 7.38 -10.47
C GLY A 304 -31.96 6.97 -9.15
N ASP A 305 -32.62 5.81 -9.10
CA ASP A 305 -33.36 5.33 -7.92
C ASP A 305 -32.55 4.36 -7.04
N ARG A 306 -31.48 3.77 -7.60
CA ARG A 306 -30.65 2.75 -6.96
C ARG A 306 -29.16 2.97 -7.12
N ILE A 307 -28.37 2.56 -6.12
CA ILE A 307 -26.90 2.53 -6.14
C ILE A 307 -26.43 1.10 -5.91
N ALA A 308 -25.64 0.56 -6.83
CA ALA A 308 -24.83 -0.64 -6.58
C ALA A 308 -23.47 -0.25 -6.02
N PHE A 309 -22.96 -0.97 -5.02
CA PHE A 309 -21.67 -0.69 -4.38
C PHE A 309 -21.11 -1.95 -3.72
N ILE A 310 -19.81 -1.95 -3.44
CA ILE A 310 -19.13 -3.04 -2.74
C ILE A 310 -18.98 -2.67 -1.26
N SER A 311 -19.29 -3.59 -0.36
CA SER A 311 -19.12 -3.38 1.07
C SER A 311 -18.79 -4.67 1.82
N ASN A 312 -18.03 -4.55 2.90
CA ASN A 312 -17.73 -5.65 3.82
C ASN A 312 -18.55 -5.58 5.13
N ARG A 313 -19.70 -4.91 5.10
CA ARG A 313 -20.64 -4.80 6.24
C ARG A 313 -21.09 -6.13 6.85
N ASP A 314 -21.02 -7.22 6.06
CA ASP A 314 -21.35 -8.59 6.49
C ASP A 314 -20.10 -9.49 6.48
N ASP A 315 -18.97 -8.95 6.97
CA ASP A 315 -17.61 -9.52 7.07
C ASP A 315 -16.89 -9.80 5.74
N TYR A 316 -17.62 -10.23 4.72
CA TYR A 316 -17.08 -10.49 3.37
C TYR A 316 -17.44 -9.34 2.43
N PHE A 317 -16.57 -9.08 1.45
CA PHE A 317 -16.87 -8.16 0.37
C PHE A 317 -18.03 -8.69 -0.48
N ASP A 318 -19.15 -8.01 -0.40
CA ASP A 318 -20.38 -8.33 -1.12
C ASP A 318 -20.79 -7.14 -1.99
N VAL A 319 -21.59 -7.41 -3.03
CA VAL A 319 -22.22 -6.35 -3.84
C VAL A 319 -23.62 -6.11 -3.31
N PHE A 320 -23.87 -4.87 -2.90
CA PHE A 320 -25.16 -4.42 -2.38
C PHE A 320 -25.82 -3.43 -3.33
N VAL A 321 -27.15 -3.38 -3.28
CA VAL A 321 -27.96 -2.35 -3.92
C VAL A 321 -28.74 -1.63 -2.84
N MET A 322 -28.62 -0.31 -2.80
CA MET A 322 -29.39 0.57 -1.92
C MET A 322 -30.29 1.51 -2.72
N ASN A 323 -31.32 2.03 -2.05
CA ASN A 323 -32.11 3.15 -2.54
C ASN A 323 -31.30 4.47 -2.47
N THR A 324 -31.42 5.33 -3.49
CA THR A 324 -30.66 6.59 -3.56
C THR A 324 -31.13 7.67 -2.59
N ILE A 325 -32.36 7.59 -2.09
CA ILE A 325 -32.98 8.63 -1.24
C ILE A 325 -32.69 8.38 0.24
N ASP A 326 -32.95 7.16 0.72
CA ASP A 326 -32.87 6.82 2.15
C ASP A 326 -31.70 5.89 2.52
N GLY A 327 -30.94 5.42 1.53
CA GLY A 327 -29.81 4.50 1.74
C GLY A 327 -30.20 3.09 2.19
N SER A 328 -31.50 2.76 2.19
CA SER A 328 -31.97 1.44 2.60
C SER A 328 -31.45 0.36 1.66
N ILE A 329 -30.89 -0.71 2.23
CA ILE A 329 -30.38 -1.85 1.47
C ILE A 329 -31.56 -2.65 0.92
N GLN A 330 -31.74 -2.58 -0.40
CA GLN A 330 -32.81 -3.28 -1.10
C GLN A 330 -32.44 -4.73 -1.40
N GLN A 331 -31.17 -4.98 -1.74
CA GLN A 331 -30.72 -6.29 -2.16
C GLN A 331 -29.22 -6.50 -1.91
N LYS A 332 -28.84 -7.75 -1.62
CA LYS A 332 -27.48 -8.25 -1.78
C LYS A 332 -27.40 -9.07 -3.07
N LEU A 333 -26.66 -8.58 -4.06
CA LEU A 333 -26.57 -9.19 -5.39
C LEU A 333 -25.53 -10.31 -5.44
N VAL A 334 -24.37 -10.10 -4.82
CA VAL A 334 -23.26 -11.07 -4.85
C VAL A 334 -22.76 -11.30 -3.43
N LYS A 335 -22.56 -12.58 -3.09
CA LYS A 335 -21.87 -12.99 -1.87
C LYS A 335 -20.43 -13.33 -2.23
N GLY A 336 -19.51 -12.37 -2.08
CA GLY A 336 -18.11 -12.59 -2.46
C GLY A 336 -17.48 -13.69 -1.62
N GLN A 337 -16.52 -14.41 -2.21
CA GLN A 337 -15.77 -15.52 -1.59
C GLN A 337 -16.64 -16.71 -1.14
N ARG A 338 -17.94 -16.68 -1.41
CA ARG A 338 -18.94 -17.68 -0.98
C ARG A 338 -19.81 -18.19 -2.11
N THR A 339 -19.73 -17.55 -3.28
CA THR A 339 -20.45 -17.97 -4.48
C THR A 339 -19.52 -18.85 -5.32
N PRO A 340 -19.93 -20.06 -5.75
CA PRO A 340 -19.05 -20.98 -6.47
C PRO A 340 -18.43 -20.41 -7.75
N ASP A 341 -19.09 -19.44 -8.36
CA ASP A 341 -18.72 -18.89 -9.67
C ASP A 341 -17.57 -17.86 -9.60
N PHE A 342 -17.28 -17.32 -8.40
CA PHE A 342 -16.31 -16.22 -8.23
C PHE A 342 -15.44 -16.39 -6.98
N GLU A 343 -14.13 -16.21 -7.14
CA GLU A 343 -13.16 -16.29 -6.04
C GLU A 343 -12.99 -14.95 -5.31
N GLU A 344 -12.91 -13.84 -6.07
CA GLU A 344 -12.55 -12.51 -5.55
C GLU A 344 -13.22 -11.40 -6.37
N LEU A 345 -13.62 -10.31 -5.70
CA LEU A 345 -14.21 -9.12 -6.32
C LEU A 345 -13.15 -8.05 -6.51
N HIS A 346 -13.15 -7.36 -7.66
CA HIS A 346 -12.26 -6.24 -7.91
C HIS A 346 -12.63 -5.01 -7.05
N LEU A 347 -11.92 -4.75 -5.95
CA LEU A 347 -12.22 -3.70 -4.97
C LEU A 347 -11.81 -2.29 -5.42
N ILE A 348 -10.68 -2.16 -6.12
CA ILE A 348 -10.11 -0.85 -6.50
C ILE A 348 -10.60 -0.39 -7.88
N THR A 349 -10.74 -1.32 -8.83
CA THR A 349 -11.22 -1.01 -10.19
C THR A 349 -12.37 -1.92 -10.63
N PRO A 350 -13.50 -1.96 -9.89
CA PRO A 350 -14.60 -2.83 -10.30
C PRO A 350 -15.17 -2.37 -11.63
N GLY A 351 -15.15 -3.30 -12.57
CA GLY A 351 -15.93 -3.26 -13.80
C GLY A 351 -17.41 -3.49 -13.52
N MET A 352 -18.03 -2.63 -12.70
CA MET A 352 -19.49 -2.64 -12.47
C MET A 352 -20.20 -1.67 -13.40
N ALA A 353 -21.24 -2.16 -14.09
CA ALA A 353 -22.09 -1.34 -14.97
C ALA A 353 -23.54 -1.83 -14.96
N TRP A 354 -24.48 -0.89 -14.88
CA TRP A 354 -25.91 -1.18 -15.03
C TRP A 354 -26.27 -1.34 -16.50
N SER A 355 -27.22 -2.24 -16.79
CA SER A 355 -27.89 -2.25 -18.09
C SER A 355 -28.67 -0.93 -18.31
N PRO A 356 -28.89 -0.49 -19.57
CA PRO A 356 -29.59 0.77 -19.84
C PRO A 356 -31.00 0.86 -19.23
N ASP A 357 -31.68 -0.28 -19.09
CA ASP A 357 -32.98 -0.39 -18.44
C ASP A 357 -32.92 -0.51 -16.90
N GLY A 358 -31.72 -0.53 -16.32
CA GLY A 358 -31.44 -0.67 -14.89
C GLY A 358 -31.84 -2.01 -14.29
N ARG A 359 -32.18 -3.02 -15.09
CA ARG A 359 -32.67 -4.31 -14.57
C ARG A 359 -31.55 -5.29 -14.24
N ARG A 360 -30.35 -5.10 -14.80
CA ARG A 360 -29.20 -5.99 -14.63
C ARG A 360 -27.95 -5.19 -14.28
N LEU A 361 -27.02 -5.85 -13.60
CA LEU A 361 -25.70 -5.34 -13.29
C LEU A 361 -24.68 -6.33 -13.86
N ALA A 362 -23.73 -5.84 -14.64
CA ALA A 362 -22.51 -6.57 -15.01
C ALA A 362 -21.41 -6.24 -14.00
N LEU A 363 -20.59 -7.21 -13.63
CA LEU A 363 -19.52 -7.08 -12.65
C LEU A 363 -18.31 -7.91 -13.08
N ALA A 364 -17.16 -7.28 -13.23
CA ALA A 364 -15.91 -8.02 -13.37
C ALA A 364 -15.50 -8.63 -12.01
N ALA A 365 -15.17 -9.92 -12.00
CA ALA A 365 -14.68 -10.65 -10.84
C ALA A 365 -13.66 -11.72 -11.26
N LYS A 366 -12.81 -12.17 -10.34
CA LYS A 366 -11.85 -13.24 -10.60
C LYS A 366 -12.53 -14.61 -10.52
N SER A 367 -12.24 -15.47 -11.51
CA SER A 367 -12.69 -16.87 -11.55
C SER A 367 -11.55 -17.76 -12.06
N GLY A 368 -10.88 -18.47 -11.15
CA GLY A 368 -9.69 -19.27 -11.47
C GLY A 368 -8.50 -18.42 -11.89
N ASP A 369 -7.96 -18.68 -13.08
CA ASP A 369 -6.77 -18.04 -13.63
C ASP A 369 -7.04 -16.73 -14.40
N LYS A 370 -8.30 -16.32 -14.49
CA LYS A 370 -8.77 -15.21 -15.33
C LYS A 370 -9.90 -14.42 -14.67
N ASP A 371 -10.23 -13.29 -15.30
CA ASP A 371 -11.44 -12.53 -14.96
C ASP A 371 -12.68 -13.07 -15.70
N ALA A 372 -13.83 -12.90 -15.07
CA ALA A 372 -15.17 -13.23 -15.56
C ALA A 372 -16.14 -12.04 -15.36
N ILE A 373 -17.26 -12.03 -16.10
CA ILE A 373 -18.32 -10.99 -16.05
C ILE A 373 -19.66 -11.62 -15.66
#